data_AF-A0A9E2GJ93-F1
#
_entry.id   AF-A0A9E2GJ93-F1
#
_cell.length_a   1.000
_cell.length_b   1.000
_cell.length_c   1.000
_cell.angle_alpha   90.00
_cell.angle_beta   90.00
_cell.angle_gamma   90.00
#
_symmetry.space_group_name_H-M   'P 1'
#
loop_
_entity.id
_entity.type
_entity.pdbx_description
1 polymer ?
#
loop_
_entity_poly.entity_id
_entity_poly.type
_entity_poly.pdbx_seq_one_letter_code
_entity_poly.pdbx_strand_id
1 'polypeptide(L)'
;MGNKFGRILIVSICIACFALAGVAFAQKDVKYDGGTAGAVLFGHAYHKGKDLKCTDCHTKIFSRKKEAKITKAEHNGDKLCAACHDGKKTFGMKAEADCAKCHKK
;
A
#
# COMPACT_ATOMS: atom_id res chain seq x y z
N MET A 1 -46.37 25.71 -7.45
CA MET A 1 -45.26 25.30 -8.35
C MET A 1 -43.89 25.69 -7.78
N GLY A 2 -43.65 25.67 -6.46
CA GLY A 2 -42.56 26.46 -5.85
C GLY A 2 -41.31 25.71 -5.36
N ASN A 3 -41.29 24.37 -5.35
CA ASN A 3 -40.32 23.64 -4.52
C ASN A 3 -39.58 22.53 -5.28
N LYS A 4 -39.94 22.30 -6.55
CA LYS A 4 -39.33 21.25 -7.40
C LYS A 4 -38.06 21.75 -8.06
N PHE A 5 -38.04 23.00 -8.53
CA PHE A 5 -36.87 23.62 -9.18
C PHE A 5 -35.68 23.81 -8.22
N GLY A 6 -35.92 24.24 -6.98
CA GLY A 6 -34.86 24.38 -5.98
C GLY A 6 -34.25 23.04 -5.55
N ARG A 7 -35.05 21.97 -5.47
CA ARG A 7 -34.57 20.61 -5.17
C ARG A 7 -33.73 20.04 -6.32
N ILE A 8 -34.12 20.30 -7.57
CA ILE A 8 -33.35 19.88 -8.74
C ILE A 8 -32.00 20.61 -8.79
N LEU A 9 -31.98 21.93 -8.53
CA LEU A 9 -30.75 22.71 -8.53
C LEU A 9 -29.76 22.28 -7.44
N ILE A 10 -30.26 21.96 -6.23
CA ILE A 10 -29.44 21.48 -5.10
C ILE A 10 -28.86 20.09 -5.39
N VAL A 11 -29.65 19.18 -5.97
CA VAL A 11 -29.18 17.83 -6.34
C VAL A 11 -28.11 17.90 -7.43
N SER A 12 -28.28 18.77 -8.44
CA SER A 12 -27.28 18.97 -9.50
C SER A 12 -25.96 19.57 -8.99
N ILE A 13 -26.01 20.48 -8.01
CA ILE A 13 -24.81 21.05 -7.37
C ILE A 13 -24.08 19.99 -6.52
N CYS A 14 -24.80 19.13 -5.81
CA CYS A 14 -24.19 18.05 -5.04
C CYS A 14 -23.50 16.98 -5.92
N ILE A 15 -24.05 16.67 -7.09
CA ILE A 15 -23.46 15.72 -8.04
C ILE A 15 -22.16 16.30 -8.66
N ALA A 16 -22.14 17.60 -8.95
CA ALA A 16 -20.94 18.27 -9.46
C ALA A 16 -19.80 18.29 -8.42
N CYS A 17 -20.09 18.46 -7.13
CA CYS A 17 -19.06 18.41 -6.07
C CYS A 17 -18.47 17.00 -5.84
N PHE A 18 -19.25 15.94 -6.05
CA PHE A 18 -18.75 14.56 -5.88
C PHE A 18 -17.78 14.12 -6.99
N ALA A 19 -17.85 14.74 -8.18
CA ALA A 19 -16.98 14.41 -9.31
C ALA A 19 -15.51 14.85 -9.10
N LEU A 20 -15.24 15.78 -8.17
CA LEU A 20 -13.89 16.29 -7.89
C LEU A 20 -13.13 15.53 -6.78
N ALA A 21 -13.75 14.57 -6.10
CA ALA A 21 -13.11 13.83 -5.00
C ALA A 21 -12.14 12.72 -5.46
N GLY A 22 -12.00 12.50 -6.77
CA GLY A 22 -11.16 11.45 -7.36
C GLY A 22 -9.68 11.80 -7.51
N VAL A 23 -9.11 12.66 -6.65
CA VAL A 23 -7.66 12.96 -6.68
C VAL A 23 -6.87 11.70 -6.31
N ALA A 24 -6.42 10.98 -7.33
CA ALA A 24 -5.48 9.88 -7.21
C ALA A 24 -4.13 10.43 -6.74
N PHE A 25 -3.93 10.49 -5.41
CA PHE A 25 -2.62 10.76 -4.85
C PHE A 25 -1.68 9.61 -5.23
N ALA A 26 -0.75 9.89 -6.15
CA ALA A 26 0.32 8.97 -6.50
C ALA A 26 1.16 8.69 -5.23
N GLN A 27 1.07 7.47 -4.71
CA GLN A 27 1.88 7.04 -3.57
C GLN A 27 3.30 6.77 -4.05
N LYS A 28 4.28 7.43 -3.42
CA LYS A 28 5.70 7.22 -3.72
C LYS A 28 6.16 5.84 -3.26
N ASP A 29 7.05 5.24 -4.03
CA ASP A 29 7.73 4.02 -3.63
C ASP A 29 8.63 4.25 -2.41
N VAL A 30 8.78 3.21 -1.59
CA VAL A 30 9.54 3.27 -0.34
C VAL A 30 10.82 2.47 -0.48
N LYS A 31 11.97 3.14 -0.40
CA LYS A 31 13.28 2.49 -0.39
C LYS A 31 13.67 2.07 1.02
N TYR A 32 13.96 0.80 1.23
CA TYR A 32 14.64 0.30 2.43
C TYR A 32 16.10 0.00 2.10
N ASP A 33 17.00 0.39 3.01
CA ASP A 33 18.38 -0.06 2.95
C ASP A 33 18.40 -1.54 3.33
N GLY A 34 18.98 -2.39 2.49
CA GLY A 34 19.12 -3.83 2.74
C GLY A 34 20.56 -4.25 3.03
N GLY A 35 21.44 -3.28 3.34
CA GLY A 35 22.85 -3.51 3.60
C GLY A 35 23.52 -4.29 2.47
N THR A 36 24.27 -5.33 2.84
CA THR A 36 25.01 -6.18 1.89
C THR A 36 24.11 -7.01 0.97
N ALA A 37 22.83 -7.19 1.32
CA ALA A 37 21.89 -7.91 0.46
C ALA A 37 21.43 -7.06 -0.75
N GLY A 38 21.58 -5.73 -0.68
CA GLY A 38 21.09 -4.79 -1.69
C GLY A 38 19.80 -4.09 -1.25
N ALA A 39 19.53 -2.92 -1.83
CA ALA A 39 18.37 -2.11 -1.45
C ALA A 39 17.05 -2.78 -1.88
N VAL A 40 15.99 -2.54 -1.11
CA VAL A 40 14.63 -3.00 -1.43
C VAL A 40 13.78 -1.79 -1.81
N LEU A 41 13.18 -1.81 -2.99
CA LEU A 41 12.19 -0.83 -3.42
C LEU A 41 10.79 -1.42 -3.26
N PHE A 42 10.04 -0.91 -2.29
CA PHE A 42 8.64 -1.25 -2.10
C PHE A 42 7.78 -0.40 -3.04
N GLY A 43 7.12 -1.06 -4.00
CA GLY A 43 6.24 -0.43 -4.98
C GLY A 43 4.79 -0.38 -4.51
N HIS A 44 4.25 0.82 -4.27
CA HIS A 44 2.84 0.95 -3.87
C HIS A 44 1.88 0.55 -4.99
N ALA A 45 2.19 0.94 -6.23
CA ALA A 45 1.39 0.58 -7.40
C ALA A 45 1.33 -0.94 -7.61
N TYR A 46 2.46 -1.63 -7.40
CA TYR A 46 2.52 -3.08 -7.50
C TYR A 46 1.61 -3.77 -6.48
N HIS A 47 1.68 -3.36 -5.21
CA HIS A 47 0.87 -3.97 -4.15
C HIS A 47 -0.62 -3.62 -4.30
N LYS A 48 -0.96 -2.38 -4.69
CA LYS A 48 -2.35 -2.02 -5.01
C LYS A 48 -2.92 -2.78 -6.19
N GLY A 49 -2.09 -3.07 -7.19
CA GLY A 49 -2.46 -3.91 -8.35
C GLY A 49 -2.77 -5.37 -7.99
N LYS A 50 -2.61 -5.77 -6.72
CA LYS A 50 -3.03 -7.05 -6.16
C LYS A 50 -4.33 -6.94 -5.35
N ASP A 51 -5.16 -5.95 -5.69
CA ASP A 51 -6.43 -5.63 -5.02
C ASP A 51 -6.31 -5.24 -3.54
N LEU A 52 -5.11 -4.86 -3.09
CA LEU A 52 -4.86 -4.41 -1.73
C LEU A 52 -5.28 -2.94 -1.56
N LYS A 53 -6.01 -2.68 -0.49
CA LYS A 53 -6.46 -1.36 -0.06
C LYS A 53 -5.48 -0.76 0.94
N CYS A 54 -5.51 0.56 1.09
CA CYS A 54 -4.65 1.28 2.03
C CYS A 54 -4.78 0.74 3.47
N THR A 55 -5.98 0.31 3.85
CA THR A 55 -6.30 -0.23 5.19
C THR A 55 -5.76 -1.63 5.45
N ASP A 56 -5.36 -2.35 4.41
CA ASP A 56 -4.83 -3.70 4.54
C ASP A 56 -3.39 -3.66 5.06
N CYS A 57 -2.67 -2.58 4.76
CA CYS A 57 -1.33 -2.33 5.29
C CYS A 57 -1.32 -1.31 6.44
N HIS A 58 -2.12 -0.24 6.35
CA HIS A 58 -2.04 0.89 7.28
C HIS A 58 -3.24 0.98 8.23
N THR A 59 -3.05 1.26 9.52
CA THR A 59 -1.75 1.33 10.24
C THR A 59 -1.34 0.00 10.86
N LYS A 60 -2.08 -1.08 10.54
CA LYS A 60 -1.96 -2.39 11.21
C LYS A 60 -0.60 -3.06 11.01
N ILE A 61 -0.05 -3.01 9.79
CA ILE A 61 1.22 -3.65 9.42
C ILE A 61 2.33 -2.60 9.34
N PHE A 62 2.05 -1.46 8.71
CA PHE A 62 2.99 -0.35 8.56
C PHE A 62 2.35 0.97 9.00
N SER A 63 3.15 1.86 9.60
CA SER A 63 2.80 3.28 9.73
C SER A 63 2.67 3.91 8.33
N ARG A 64 1.83 4.96 8.20
CA ARG A 64 1.77 5.74 6.94
C ARG A 64 3.05 6.54 6.70
N LYS A 65 3.83 6.78 7.76
CA LYS A 65 5.18 7.33 7.68
C LYS A 65 6.20 6.18 7.62
N LYS A 66 7.33 6.41 6.95
CA LYS A 66 8.42 5.44 6.87
C LYS A 66 9.18 5.37 8.20
N GLU A 67 8.66 4.60 9.14
CA GLU A 67 9.22 4.44 10.50
C GLU A 67 9.67 3.00 10.78
N ALA A 68 9.19 2.03 9.99
CA ALA A 68 9.53 0.63 10.16
C ALA A 68 11.02 0.38 9.93
N LYS A 69 11.69 -0.15 10.95
CA LYS A 69 13.04 -0.70 10.87
C LYS A 69 12.89 -2.20 10.70
N ILE A 70 13.17 -2.70 9.50
CA ILE A 70 13.06 -4.13 9.17
C ILE A 70 14.42 -4.76 9.44
N THR A 71 14.49 -5.76 10.31
CA THR A 71 15.70 -6.58 10.50
C THR A 71 15.51 -7.96 9.87
N LYS A 72 16.59 -8.74 9.83
CA LYS A 72 16.55 -10.13 9.35
C LYS A 72 15.65 -11.01 10.23
N ALA A 73 15.50 -10.69 11.52
CA ALA A 73 14.65 -11.47 12.42
C ALA A 73 13.17 -11.43 12.00
N GLU A 74 12.66 -10.28 11.53
CA GLU A 74 11.27 -10.15 11.08
C GLU A 74 10.97 -10.96 9.82
N HIS A 75 11.99 -11.34 9.03
CA HIS A 75 11.79 -12.21 7.85
C HIS A 75 11.30 -13.61 8.26
N ASN A 76 11.55 -14.00 9.51
CA ASN A 76 11.08 -15.26 10.06
C ASN A 76 9.77 -15.17 10.84
N GLY A 77 9.31 -13.96 11.13
CA GLY A 77 8.09 -13.70 11.87
C GLY A 77 6.86 -13.59 10.98
N ASP A 78 5.86 -12.89 11.50
CA ASP A 78 4.54 -12.65 10.90
C ASP A 78 4.22 -11.16 10.75
N LYS A 79 5.22 -10.30 10.92
CA LYS A 79 5.10 -8.83 10.91
C LYS A 79 5.68 -8.24 9.63
N LEU A 80 5.32 -6.97 9.37
CA LEU A 80 5.86 -6.19 8.26
C LEU A 80 5.65 -6.94 6.93
N CYS A 81 6.71 -7.13 6.14
CA CYS A 81 6.65 -7.86 4.87
C CYS A 81 6.18 -9.32 5.05
N ALA A 82 6.59 -9.97 6.14
CA ALA A 82 6.29 -11.38 6.40
C ALA A 82 4.82 -11.62 6.79
N ALA A 83 4.03 -10.57 7.05
CA ALA A 83 2.58 -10.70 7.28
C ALA A 83 1.83 -11.32 6.09
N CYS A 84 2.38 -11.14 4.88
CA CYS A 84 1.87 -11.72 3.63
C CYS A 84 2.93 -12.56 2.90
N HIS A 85 4.22 -12.24 3.01
CA HIS A 85 5.32 -13.03 2.45
C HIS A 85 5.75 -14.17 3.40
N ASP A 86 4.77 -14.96 3.82
CA ASP A 86 4.91 -16.05 4.81
C ASP A 86 5.19 -17.43 4.17
N GLY A 87 5.22 -17.51 2.84
CA GLY A 87 5.33 -18.77 2.10
C GLY A 87 4.01 -19.53 1.94
N LYS A 88 2.90 -18.99 2.46
CA LYS A 88 1.56 -19.60 2.39
C LYS A 88 0.61 -18.74 1.56
N LYS A 89 0.47 -17.45 1.91
CA LYS A 89 -0.36 -16.47 1.18
C LYS A 89 0.33 -16.05 -0.11
N THR A 90 1.64 -15.82 -0.03
CA THR A 90 2.51 -15.50 -1.16
C THR A 90 3.89 -16.14 -0.95
N PHE A 91 4.85 -15.87 -1.84
CA PHE A 91 6.22 -16.37 -1.68
C PHE A 91 6.82 -15.93 -0.33
N GLY A 92 7.68 -16.77 0.24
CA GLY A 92 8.27 -16.53 1.55
C GLY A 92 9.49 -15.60 1.53
N MET A 93 10.00 -15.25 2.71
CA MET A 93 11.22 -14.43 2.85
C MET A 93 12.44 -15.22 3.37
N LYS A 94 12.33 -16.56 3.42
CA LYS A 94 13.31 -17.44 4.07
C LYS A 94 14.24 -18.16 3.09
N ALA A 95 13.74 -18.52 1.91
CA ALA A 95 14.53 -19.24 0.94
C ALA A 95 15.50 -18.28 0.26
N GLU A 96 16.75 -18.71 0.04
CA GLU A 96 17.76 -17.87 -0.61
C GLU A 96 17.34 -17.40 -2.01
N ALA A 97 16.61 -18.26 -2.73
CA ALA A 97 16.05 -17.94 -4.03
C ALA A 97 15.02 -16.79 -4.01
N ASP A 98 14.39 -16.53 -2.85
CA ASP A 98 13.42 -15.45 -2.69
C ASP A 98 14.07 -14.10 -2.36
N CYS A 99 15.30 -14.09 -1.85
CA CYS A 99 16.02 -12.86 -1.48
C CYS A 99 16.11 -11.88 -2.65
N ALA A 100 16.44 -12.39 -3.84
CA ALA A 100 16.60 -11.59 -5.07
C ALA A 100 15.27 -11.03 -5.61
N LYS A 101 14.12 -11.49 -5.11
CA LYS A 101 12.81 -10.96 -5.52
C LYS A 101 12.61 -9.54 -4.99
N CYS A 102 13.18 -9.23 -3.82
CA CYS A 102 13.08 -7.91 -3.18
C CYS A 102 14.39 -7.14 -3.22
N HIS A 103 15.51 -7.79 -2.92
CA HIS A 103 16.81 -7.13 -2.83
C HIS A 103 17.44 -7.00 -4.21
N LYS A 104 17.75 -5.75 -4.60
CA LYS A 104 18.45 -5.43 -5.84
C LYS A 104 19.82 -4.82 -5.50
N LYS A 105 20.86 -5.32 -6.17
CA LYS A 105 22.21 -4.75 -6.13
C LYS A 105 22.34 -3.65 -7.18
#